data_AF-A0A8H7KHD5-F1
#
_entry.id   AF-A0A8H7KHD5-F1
#
_cell.length_a   1.000
_cell.length_b   1.000
_cell.length_c   1.000
_cell.angle_alpha   90.00
_cell.angle_beta   90.00
_cell.angle_gamma   90.00
#
_symmetry.space_group_name_H-M   'P 1'
#
loop_
_entity.id
_entity.type
_entity.pdbx_description
1 polymer ?
#
loop_
_entity_poly.entity_id
_entity_poly.type
_entity_poly.pdbx_seq_one_letter_code
_entity_poly.pdbx_strand_id
1 'polypeptide(L)'
;MFLRNSILLFLALPALLHSAASSQALDLRDSNNISQNILPRHGTHPQHSHAQPVVELNETEVLEHHSPTPPSYYTIDWEEPEHATERHPGLIVSHALFMGLAFFIALPLGIVLRSSAHAARGIAMASFYGLSALGCAASSLYTKLTPNMYQGSVHGKQGYIILLLVVLSSAVDILAAIRRFISFVRDNEPKSPVKFWRWVVLNKEIGHLRSGPEYTSLVMEEPEEKFGSNIMSRESSDEADLQETAQWANDVQNHRRNYSMASDRTACGSRSPTHSDSTLQDAKHGRNTKAQSLTLRVGNVVLTVLERSLVVAGFAQVLTGIAVYTGGCRENYLNGCLAHLIKGGIFWCYGLLTFARFLGSFAEFGWAWNQVPRGDPYSAEFVESFIIFLYGITNTWMERFGASPGDPFTTKEIQHIGIAVMFWFAGLLGMGIESKRIRKWLAASIFSPGANNSNLPEETITEPSSYKASFNPFPALVIGVTGSAMAAHFQTYLFQVQIHALWGNLLVAFAVLRCMTYFFVWLGPPRSILPSRPPTEAIGSFFLACGGLVFIFSTEEVTLAAMRRGRDDVMMFLNVAVAITCLAFCWTLLVVGFKGWMKSRRHNGVTYRTAA
;
A
#
# COMPACT_ATOMS: atom_id res chain seq x y z
N MET A 1 -39.02 6.87 -10.95
CA MET A 1 -38.36 6.25 -12.13
C MET A 1 -36.89 5.91 -11.87
N PHE A 2 -36.13 6.76 -11.18
CA PHE A 2 -34.71 6.51 -10.81
C PHE A 2 -34.46 5.30 -9.88
N LEU A 3 -35.36 5.01 -8.93
CA LEU A 3 -35.17 3.87 -8.00
C LEU A 3 -35.31 2.50 -8.70
N ARG A 4 -36.04 2.44 -9.82
CA ARG A 4 -36.32 1.19 -10.56
C ARG A 4 -35.13 0.78 -11.44
N ASN A 5 -34.34 1.73 -11.93
CA ASN A 5 -33.16 1.48 -12.76
C ASN A 5 -31.91 1.10 -11.94
N SER A 6 -31.77 1.58 -10.70
CA SER A 6 -30.68 1.18 -9.81
C SER A 6 -30.83 -0.24 -9.26
N ILE A 7 -32.08 -0.71 -9.06
CA ILE A 7 -32.37 -2.08 -8.66
C ILE A 7 -32.10 -3.06 -9.82
N LEU A 8 -32.37 -2.66 -11.07
CA LEU A 8 -32.03 -3.45 -12.27
C LEU A 8 -30.51 -3.62 -12.45
N LEU A 9 -29.70 -2.63 -12.10
CA LEU A 9 -28.23 -2.74 -12.16
C LEU A 9 -27.65 -3.66 -11.06
N PHE A 10 -28.23 -3.63 -9.86
CA PHE A 10 -27.85 -4.52 -8.75
C PHE A 10 -28.34 -5.97 -8.93
N LEU A 11 -29.45 -6.18 -9.64
CA LEU A 11 -29.93 -7.50 -10.05
C LEU A 11 -29.19 -8.07 -11.27
N ALA A 12 -28.50 -7.23 -12.05
CA ALA A 12 -27.71 -7.65 -13.20
C ALA A 12 -26.29 -8.14 -12.82
N LEU A 13 -25.76 -7.76 -11.66
CA LEU A 13 -24.43 -8.20 -11.20
C LEU A 13 -24.34 -9.73 -10.98
N PRO A 14 -25.32 -10.37 -10.31
CA PRO A 14 -25.36 -11.82 -10.21
C PRO A 14 -25.60 -12.48 -11.58
N ALA A 15 -26.38 -11.87 -12.46
CA ALA A 15 -26.70 -12.41 -13.79
C ALA A 15 -25.51 -12.37 -14.77
N LEU A 16 -24.64 -11.35 -14.67
CA LEU A 16 -23.37 -11.29 -15.43
C LEU A 16 -22.32 -12.27 -14.89
N LEU A 17 -22.28 -12.49 -13.57
CA LEU A 17 -21.46 -13.53 -12.94
C LEU A 17 -21.99 -14.94 -13.27
N HIS A 18 -23.30 -15.13 -13.33
CA HIS A 18 -23.92 -16.41 -13.73
C HIS A 18 -23.83 -16.65 -15.24
N SER A 19 -23.95 -15.63 -16.10
CA SER A 19 -23.86 -15.81 -17.55
C SER A 19 -22.45 -16.18 -18.00
N ALA A 20 -21.42 -15.66 -17.32
CA ALA A 20 -20.03 -16.06 -17.53
C ALA A 20 -19.76 -17.50 -17.06
N ALA A 21 -20.44 -17.96 -16.00
CA ALA A 21 -20.35 -19.33 -15.51
C ALA A 21 -21.17 -20.31 -16.38
N SER A 22 -22.33 -19.90 -16.91
CA SER A 22 -23.20 -20.76 -17.72
C SER A 22 -22.77 -20.85 -19.19
N SER A 23 -22.08 -19.85 -19.73
CA SER A 23 -21.54 -19.91 -21.10
C SER A 23 -20.39 -20.92 -21.24
N GLN A 24 -19.71 -21.28 -20.14
CA GLN A 24 -18.68 -22.32 -20.14
C GLN A 24 -19.25 -23.75 -20.02
N ALA A 25 -20.49 -23.92 -19.56
CA ALA A 25 -21.14 -25.23 -19.43
C ALA A 25 -21.82 -25.70 -20.74
N LEU A 26 -22.10 -24.79 -21.68
CA LEU A 26 -22.80 -25.10 -22.94
C LEU A 26 -21.86 -25.48 -24.10
N ASP A 27 -20.56 -25.19 -24.03
CA ASP A 27 -19.60 -25.52 -25.10
C ASP A 27 -18.98 -26.93 -25.00
N LEU A 28 -19.28 -27.68 -23.94
CA LEU A 28 -18.75 -29.05 -23.73
C LEU A 28 -19.62 -30.16 -24.33
N ARG A 29 -20.77 -29.84 -24.95
CA ARG A 29 -21.70 -30.86 -25.48
C ARG A 29 -21.73 -30.99 -27.01
N ASP A 30 -21.20 -30.01 -27.76
CA ASP A 30 -21.27 -29.98 -29.23
C ASP A 30 -19.95 -30.33 -29.95
N SER A 31 -18.88 -30.67 -29.23
CA SER A 31 -17.57 -30.97 -29.82
C SER A 31 -17.39 -32.41 -30.32
N ASN A 32 -18.43 -33.25 -30.25
CA ASN A 32 -18.33 -34.68 -30.61
C ASN A 32 -18.47 -35.01 -32.11
N ASN A 33 -18.56 -34.02 -33.01
CA ASN A 33 -18.90 -34.30 -34.42
C ASN A 33 -17.96 -33.75 -35.50
N ILE A 34 -16.74 -33.31 -35.16
CA ILE A 34 -15.76 -32.92 -36.18
C ILE A 34 -14.41 -33.56 -35.86
N SER A 35 -14.25 -34.81 -36.33
CA SER A 35 -12.97 -35.51 -36.30
C SER A 35 -12.79 -36.29 -37.59
N GLN A 36 -12.45 -35.61 -38.69
CA GLN A 36 -11.75 -36.24 -39.80
C GLN A 36 -10.78 -35.25 -40.46
N ASN A 37 -9.52 -35.68 -40.55
CA ASN A 37 -8.43 -35.19 -41.41
C ASN A 37 -7.57 -34.01 -40.92
N ILE A 38 -6.68 -34.26 -39.94
CA ILE A 38 -5.35 -33.62 -39.90
C ILE A 38 -4.31 -34.68 -39.54
N LEU A 39 -3.25 -34.78 -40.35
CA LEU A 39 -2.13 -35.72 -40.27
C LEU A 39 -1.40 -35.70 -38.90
N PRO A 40 -0.80 -36.82 -38.46
CA PRO A 40 -0.11 -36.88 -37.18
C PRO A 40 1.26 -36.19 -37.26
N ARG A 41 1.45 -35.11 -36.51
CA ARG A 41 2.75 -34.47 -36.32
C ARG A 41 3.53 -35.26 -35.26
N HIS A 42 4.50 -36.05 -35.70
CA HIS A 42 5.51 -36.65 -34.81
C HIS A 42 6.34 -35.54 -34.16
N GLY A 43 6.26 -35.44 -32.84
CA GLY A 43 7.01 -34.51 -32.01
C GLY A 43 6.52 -34.64 -30.57
N THR A 44 7.26 -35.38 -29.77
CA THR A 44 7.04 -35.58 -28.33
C THR A 44 7.33 -34.29 -27.56
N HIS A 45 6.34 -33.39 -27.49
CA HIS A 45 6.28 -32.28 -26.53
C HIS A 45 4.80 -31.94 -26.29
N PRO A 46 4.31 -31.91 -25.04
CA PRO A 46 2.92 -31.52 -24.76
C PRO A 46 2.78 -30.00 -24.88
N GLN A 47 2.77 -29.49 -26.11
CA GLN A 47 2.34 -28.14 -26.44
C GLN A 47 0.92 -28.22 -27.01
N HIS A 48 -0.09 -28.27 -26.13
CA HIS A 48 -1.47 -28.29 -26.57
C HIS A 48 -2.27 -27.15 -25.96
N SER A 49 -2.52 -26.12 -26.76
CA SER A 49 -3.49 -25.05 -26.50
C SER A 49 -4.97 -25.50 -26.65
N HIS A 50 -5.23 -26.80 -26.79
CA HIS A 50 -6.58 -27.38 -26.99
C HIS A 50 -6.79 -28.75 -26.30
N ALA A 51 -5.86 -29.21 -25.47
CA ALA A 51 -6.07 -30.44 -24.70
C ALA A 51 -7.02 -30.14 -23.52
N GLN A 52 -7.91 -31.07 -23.17
CA GLN A 52 -8.68 -30.93 -21.95
C GLN A 52 -7.76 -31.04 -20.72
N PRO A 53 -7.99 -30.24 -19.67
CA PRO A 53 -7.17 -30.29 -18.46
C PRO A 53 -7.32 -31.65 -17.78
N VAL A 54 -6.21 -32.15 -17.24
CA VAL A 54 -6.15 -33.47 -16.60
C VAL A 54 -6.82 -33.40 -15.22
N VAL A 55 -7.62 -34.41 -14.89
CA VAL A 55 -8.34 -34.50 -13.60
C VAL A 55 -7.54 -35.31 -12.58
N GLU A 56 -6.89 -36.38 -13.01
CA GLU A 56 -6.14 -37.28 -12.13
C GLU A 56 -4.65 -36.95 -12.16
N LEU A 57 -4.02 -37.01 -10.99
CA LEU A 57 -2.59 -36.79 -10.87
C LEU A 57 -1.83 -38.04 -11.33
N ASN A 58 -1.08 -37.93 -12.42
CA ASN A 58 -0.16 -38.97 -12.85
C ASN A 58 1.26 -38.67 -12.36
N GLU A 59 1.70 -39.38 -11.31
CA GLU A 59 3.03 -39.17 -10.73
C GLU A 59 4.17 -39.47 -11.72
N THR A 60 3.99 -40.37 -12.69
CA THR A 60 5.07 -40.64 -13.67
C THR A 60 5.28 -39.45 -14.60
N GLU A 61 4.20 -38.80 -15.04
CA GLU A 61 4.25 -37.61 -15.91
C GLU A 61 4.81 -36.40 -15.17
N VAL A 62 4.47 -36.23 -13.88
CA VAL A 62 5.09 -35.21 -13.04
C VAL A 62 6.60 -35.42 -12.96
N LEU A 63 7.05 -36.67 -12.81
CA LEU A 63 8.47 -37.00 -12.70
C LEU A 63 9.26 -36.86 -14.02
N GLU A 64 8.59 -36.78 -15.18
CA GLU A 64 9.24 -36.47 -16.45
C GLU A 64 9.71 -35.01 -16.52
N HIS A 65 8.98 -34.11 -15.86
CA HIS A 65 9.23 -32.67 -15.90
C HIS A 65 9.78 -32.11 -14.58
N HIS A 66 9.59 -32.81 -13.47
CA HIS A 66 9.93 -32.37 -12.14
C HIS A 66 10.65 -33.43 -11.32
N SER A 67 11.53 -33.00 -10.43
CA SER A 67 12.18 -33.90 -9.47
C SER A 67 11.17 -34.43 -8.45
N PRO A 68 11.40 -35.65 -7.89
CA PRO A 68 10.60 -36.15 -6.78
C PRO A 68 10.63 -35.15 -5.63
N THR A 69 9.50 -34.92 -4.96
CA THR A 69 9.44 -33.99 -3.84
C THR A 69 10.34 -34.48 -2.69
N PRO A 70 11.45 -33.79 -2.40
CA PRO A 70 12.38 -34.19 -1.35
C PRO A 70 11.77 -33.92 0.05
N PRO A 71 12.32 -34.54 1.11
CA PRO A 71 11.89 -34.25 2.47
C PRO A 71 12.08 -32.77 2.82
N SER A 72 11.24 -32.29 3.74
CA SER A 72 11.23 -30.91 4.24
C SER A 72 11.08 -30.87 5.75
N TYR A 73 11.24 -29.70 6.36
CA TYR A 73 11.00 -29.53 7.80
C TYR A 73 9.57 -29.94 8.18
N TYR A 74 8.59 -29.68 7.30
CA TYR A 74 7.22 -30.14 7.50
C TYR A 74 7.10 -31.68 7.47
N THR A 75 7.74 -32.37 6.53
CA THR A 75 7.64 -33.84 6.46
C THR A 75 8.30 -34.50 7.67
N ILE A 76 9.42 -33.97 8.16
CA ILE A 76 10.08 -34.44 9.38
C ILE A 76 9.15 -34.28 10.60
N ASP A 77 8.57 -33.10 10.78
CA ASP A 77 7.75 -32.79 11.95
C ASP A 77 6.44 -33.58 12.00
N TRP A 78 5.86 -33.92 10.84
CA TRP A 78 4.48 -34.44 10.76
C TRP A 78 4.31 -35.79 10.06
N GLU A 79 5.13 -36.12 9.05
CA GLU A 79 4.87 -37.25 8.14
C GLU A 79 5.83 -38.42 8.36
N GLU A 80 7.13 -38.19 8.65
CA GLU A 80 8.16 -39.23 8.67
C GLU A 80 8.42 -39.80 10.07
N PRO A 81 7.97 -41.03 10.40
CA PRO A 81 8.14 -41.61 11.73
C PRO A 81 9.59 -42.00 12.07
N GLU A 82 10.45 -42.16 11.06
CA GLU A 82 11.87 -42.52 11.24
C GLU A 82 12.68 -41.42 11.95
N HIS A 83 12.30 -40.15 11.76
CA HIS A 83 12.90 -38.99 12.42
C HIS A 83 12.17 -38.57 13.72
N ALA A 84 11.44 -39.48 14.37
CA ALA A 84 10.62 -39.17 15.55
C ALA A 84 11.40 -38.49 16.70
N THR A 85 12.70 -38.77 16.86
CA THR A 85 13.57 -38.16 17.88
C THR A 85 13.97 -36.72 17.58
N GLU A 86 13.84 -36.28 16.33
CA GLU A 86 14.23 -34.95 15.83
C GLU A 86 13.01 -34.02 15.63
N ARG A 87 11.80 -34.48 15.99
CA ARG A 87 10.56 -33.73 15.84
C ARG A 87 10.43 -32.65 16.90
N HIS A 88 10.40 -31.40 16.46
CA HIS A 88 10.22 -30.26 17.35
C HIS A 88 9.21 -29.24 16.80
N PRO A 89 7.98 -29.67 16.44
CA PRO A 89 6.97 -28.79 15.85
C PRO A 89 6.61 -27.63 16.79
N GLY A 90 6.67 -27.84 18.11
CA GLY A 90 6.41 -26.78 19.09
C GLY A 90 7.41 -25.61 18.99
N LEU A 91 8.67 -25.85 18.64
CA LEU A 91 9.69 -24.79 18.55
C LEU A 91 9.48 -23.93 17.30
N ILE A 92 9.20 -24.54 16.14
CA ILE A 92 8.95 -23.78 14.91
C ILE A 92 7.61 -23.04 14.96
N VAL A 93 6.58 -23.64 15.57
CA VAL A 93 5.30 -22.95 15.83
C VAL A 93 5.51 -21.77 16.79
N SER A 94 6.32 -21.95 17.85
CA SER A 94 6.66 -20.85 18.76
C SER A 94 7.43 -19.74 18.06
N HIS A 95 8.38 -20.08 17.18
CA HIS A 95 9.08 -19.10 16.34
C HIS A 95 8.09 -18.30 15.48
N ALA A 96 7.22 -18.99 14.73
CA ALA A 96 6.22 -18.36 13.87
C ALA A 96 5.25 -17.47 14.67
N LEU A 97 4.80 -17.94 15.84
CA LEU A 97 3.94 -17.18 16.74
C LEU A 97 4.63 -15.92 17.24
N PHE A 98 5.83 -16.04 17.84
CA PHE A 98 6.52 -14.87 18.41
C PHE A 98 6.94 -13.86 17.34
N MET A 99 7.44 -14.32 16.19
CA MET A 99 7.78 -13.41 15.08
C MET A 99 6.52 -12.79 14.46
N GLY A 100 5.43 -13.54 14.37
CA GLY A 100 4.13 -13.03 13.91
C GLY A 100 3.58 -11.94 14.83
N LEU A 101 3.58 -12.19 16.15
CA LEU A 101 3.18 -11.19 17.16
C LEU A 101 4.12 -9.96 17.13
N ALA A 102 5.42 -10.15 16.91
CA ALA A 102 6.36 -9.04 16.79
C ALA A 102 6.04 -8.17 15.57
N PHE A 103 6.00 -8.75 14.37
CA PHE A 103 5.90 -8.00 13.12
C PHE A 103 4.49 -7.52 12.77
N PHE A 104 3.44 -8.28 13.10
CA PHE A 104 2.08 -7.91 12.74
C PHE A 104 1.31 -7.21 13.87
N ILE A 105 1.75 -7.34 15.13
CA ILE A 105 1.12 -6.67 16.27
C ILE A 105 2.03 -5.58 16.84
N ALA A 106 3.14 -5.95 17.46
CA ALA A 106 3.96 -5.00 18.21
C ALA A 106 4.56 -3.87 17.33
N LEU A 107 5.03 -4.21 16.12
CA LEU A 107 5.62 -3.24 15.20
C LEU A 107 4.59 -2.21 14.67
N PRO A 108 3.42 -2.59 14.11
CA PRO A 108 2.39 -1.62 13.73
C PRO A 108 1.91 -0.74 14.89
N LEU A 109 1.73 -1.32 16.09
CA LEU A 109 1.43 -0.56 17.31
C LEU A 109 2.54 0.45 17.64
N GLY A 110 3.81 0.05 17.54
CA GLY A 110 4.96 0.92 17.73
C GLY A 110 4.99 2.09 16.74
N ILE A 111 4.75 1.82 15.46
CA ILE A 111 4.67 2.85 14.40
C ILE A 111 3.53 3.83 14.66
N VAL A 112 2.35 3.33 15.03
CA VAL A 112 1.17 4.16 15.33
C VAL A 112 1.41 5.03 16.57
N LEU A 113 1.98 4.47 17.65
CA LEU A 113 2.34 5.22 18.86
C LEU A 113 3.45 6.26 18.62
N ARG A 114 4.39 5.96 17.72
CA ARG A 114 5.40 6.93 17.25
C ARG A 114 4.75 8.08 16.50
N SER A 115 3.87 7.77 15.54
CA SER A 115 3.15 8.78 14.76
C SER A 115 2.27 9.68 15.63
N SER A 116 1.79 9.20 16.78
CA SER A 116 0.99 9.98 17.72
C SER A 116 1.79 10.57 18.90
N ALA A 117 3.13 10.48 18.90
CA ALA A 117 4.03 10.91 19.98
C ALA A 117 3.58 10.46 21.39
N HIS A 118 3.05 9.24 21.51
CA HIS A 118 2.51 8.74 22.78
C HIS A 118 3.62 8.12 23.66
N ALA A 119 3.55 8.33 24.98
CA ALA A 119 4.59 7.88 25.91
C ALA A 119 4.72 6.35 26.02
N ALA A 120 3.66 5.59 25.70
CA ALA A 120 3.70 4.12 25.69
C ALA A 120 4.52 3.52 24.52
N ARG A 121 5.08 4.36 23.64
CA ARG A 121 5.92 3.93 22.52
C ARG A 121 7.07 3.01 22.95
N GLY A 122 7.77 3.35 24.04
CA GLY A 122 8.88 2.55 24.54
C GLY A 122 8.46 1.12 24.91
N ILE A 123 7.25 0.95 25.44
CA ILE A 123 6.69 -0.35 25.81
C ILE A 123 6.42 -1.20 24.57
N ALA A 124 5.82 -0.62 23.53
CA ALA A 124 5.54 -1.33 22.28
C ALA A 124 6.83 -1.76 21.55
N MET A 125 7.87 -0.94 21.57
CA MET A 125 9.17 -1.32 20.99
C MET A 125 9.90 -2.35 21.86
N ALA A 126 9.83 -2.24 23.19
CA ALA A 126 10.38 -3.25 24.09
C ALA A 126 9.70 -4.60 23.92
N SER A 127 8.37 -4.63 23.76
CA SER A 127 7.64 -5.87 23.47
C SER A 127 8.02 -6.44 22.10
N PHE A 128 8.21 -5.60 21.08
CA PHE A 128 8.72 -6.03 19.78
C PHE A 128 10.07 -6.74 19.89
N TYR A 129 11.04 -6.15 20.61
CA TYR A 129 12.36 -6.76 20.78
C TYR A 129 12.32 -8.01 21.64
N GLY A 130 11.50 -8.03 22.70
CA GLY A 130 11.32 -9.21 23.54
C GLY A 130 10.75 -10.39 22.76
N LEU A 131 9.69 -10.15 21.99
CA LEU A 131 9.08 -11.17 21.12
C LEU A 131 10.06 -11.64 20.03
N SER A 132 10.78 -10.71 19.39
CA SER A 132 11.79 -11.06 18.38
C SER A 132 12.93 -11.90 18.98
N ALA A 133 13.39 -11.58 20.18
CA ALA A 133 14.41 -12.36 20.86
C ALA A 133 13.94 -13.78 21.20
N LEU A 134 12.70 -13.93 21.70
CA LEU A 134 12.10 -15.25 21.94
C LEU A 134 11.91 -16.05 20.64
N GLY A 135 11.46 -15.39 19.57
CA GLY A 135 11.32 -16.00 18.25
C GLY A 135 12.67 -16.47 17.68
N CYS A 136 13.71 -15.63 17.77
CA CYS A 136 15.07 -16.00 17.36
C CYS A 136 15.65 -17.12 18.23
N ALA A 137 15.39 -17.12 19.53
CA ALA A 137 15.84 -18.19 20.43
C ALA A 137 15.17 -19.53 20.09
N ALA A 138 13.85 -19.53 19.84
CA ALA A 138 13.10 -20.72 19.43
C ALA A 138 13.62 -21.28 18.08
N SER A 139 13.84 -20.41 17.08
CA SER A 139 14.43 -20.81 15.80
C SER A 139 15.87 -21.32 15.95
N SER A 140 16.70 -20.65 16.74
CA SER A 140 18.08 -21.08 17.00
C SER A 140 18.12 -22.45 17.68
N LEU A 141 17.20 -22.73 18.60
CA LEU A 141 17.09 -24.03 19.24
C LEU A 141 16.57 -25.09 18.25
N TYR A 142 15.55 -24.77 17.44
CA TYR A 142 15.05 -25.66 16.39
C TYR A 142 16.17 -26.07 15.43
N THR A 143 16.88 -25.11 14.84
CA THR A 143 17.98 -25.39 13.88
C THR A 143 19.16 -26.16 14.46
N LYS A 144 19.32 -26.19 15.79
CA LYS A 144 20.35 -27.01 16.46
C LYS A 144 19.89 -28.45 16.72
N LEU A 145 18.59 -28.65 16.91
CA LEU A 145 18.01 -29.94 17.23
C LEU A 145 17.53 -30.69 15.98
N THR A 146 17.19 -29.97 14.91
CA THR A 146 16.77 -30.53 13.63
C THR A 146 17.92 -30.55 12.62
N PRO A 147 18.05 -31.61 11.80
CA PRO A 147 19.04 -31.64 10.73
C PRO A 147 18.81 -30.50 9.74
N ASN A 148 19.90 -29.91 9.23
CA ASN A 148 19.79 -28.82 8.28
C ASN A 148 19.42 -29.34 6.88
N MET A 149 18.17 -29.09 6.46
CA MET A 149 17.62 -29.56 5.19
C MET A 149 18.11 -28.76 3.98
N TYR A 150 18.48 -27.48 4.17
CA TYR A 150 18.82 -26.58 3.05
C TYR A 150 20.13 -25.87 3.33
N GLN A 151 21.21 -26.41 2.76
CA GLN A 151 22.49 -25.72 2.78
C GLN A 151 22.39 -24.40 2.03
N GLY A 152 22.83 -23.31 2.67
CA GLY A 152 22.81 -21.98 2.06
C GLY A 152 21.46 -21.25 2.13
N SER A 153 20.47 -21.73 2.89
CA SER A 153 19.18 -21.05 3.06
C SER A 153 19.33 -19.55 3.39
N VAL A 154 18.58 -18.72 2.66
CA VAL A 154 18.67 -17.26 2.73
C VAL A 154 17.63 -16.66 3.69
N HIS A 155 16.59 -17.41 4.08
CA HIS A 155 15.52 -16.93 4.97
C HIS A 155 16.07 -16.35 6.28
N GLY A 156 16.92 -17.11 7.00
CA GLY A 156 17.53 -16.63 8.24
C GLY A 156 18.40 -15.39 8.04
N LYS A 157 19.22 -15.35 6.98
CA LYS A 157 20.07 -14.19 6.64
C LYS A 157 19.23 -12.94 6.37
N GLN A 158 18.17 -13.06 5.58
CA GLN A 158 17.22 -11.98 5.32
C GLN A 158 16.51 -11.52 6.60
N GLY A 159 16.09 -12.45 7.46
CA GLY A 159 15.48 -12.15 8.75
C GLY A 159 16.39 -11.28 9.64
N TYR A 160 17.68 -11.63 9.76
CA TYR A 160 18.64 -10.83 10.51
C TYR A 160 18.88 -9.44 9.90
N ILE A 161 18.90 -9.31 8.57
CA ILE A 161 18.99 -8.00 7.89
C ILE A 161 17.77 -7.14 8.22
N ILE A 162 16.57 -7.70 8.19
CA ILE A 162 15.34 -6.96 8.52
C ILE A 162 15.36 -6.52 9.98
N LEU A 163 15.75 -7.41 10.91
CA LEU A 163 15.91 -7.05 12.32
C LEU A 163 16.95 -5.94 12.53
N LEU A 164 18.07 -5.98 11.79
CA LEU A 164 19.07 -4.91 11.81
C LEU A 164 18.47 -3.59 11.33
N LEU A 165 17.69 -3.59 10.24
CA LEU A 165 16.98 -2.39 9.77
C LEU A 165 15.99 -1.84 10.80
N VAL A 166 15.29 -2.70 11.54
CA VAL A 166 14.40 -2.26 12.64
C VAL A 166 15.22 -1.61 13.76
N VAL A 167 16.35 -2.20 14.15
CA VAL A 167 17.27 -1.61 15.15
C VAL A 167 17.79 -0.27 14.68
N LEU A 168 18.23 -0.14 13.43
CA LEU A 168 18.70 1.11 12.85
C LEU A 168 17.60 2.17 12.81
N SER A 169 16.37 1.80 12.45
CA SER A 169 15.22 2.73 12.45
C SER A 169 14.86 3.23 13.85
N SER A 170 15.14 2.42 14.88
CA SER A 170 14.90 2.75 16.28
C SER A 170 16.13 3.37 16.97
N ALA A 171 17.27 3.45 16.29
CA ALA A 171 18.54 3.87 16.87
C ALA A 171 18.48 5.31 17.40
N VAL A 172 17.79 6.22 16.71
CA VAL A 172 17.59 7.61 17.15
C VAL A 172 16.93 7.65 18.53
N ASP A 173 15.92 6.81 18.74
CA ASP A 173 15.14 6.77 19.98
C ASP A 173 15.87 6.03 21.08
N ILE A 174 16.58 4.96 20.74
CA ILE A 174 17.46 4.23 21.65
C ILE A 174 18.57 5.14 22.16
N LEU A 175 19.23 5.89 21.27
CA LEU A 175 20.29 6.85 21.65
C LEU A 175 19.75 7.97 22.55
N ALA A 176 18.54 8.48 22.26
CA ALA A 176 17.89 9.46 23.12
C ALA A 176 17.58 8.87 24.52
N ALA A 177 17.09 7.63 24.58
CA ALA A 177 16.84 6.93 25.84
C ALA A 177 18.13 6.66 26.63
N ILE A 178 19.23 6.28 25.96
CA ILE A 178 20.55 6.07 26.57
C ILE A 178 21.09 7.40 27.14
N ARG A 179 21.02 8.50 26.38
CA ARG A 179 21.47 9.81 26.86
C ARG A 179 20.70 10.26 28.10
N ARG A 180 19.39 10.03 28.12
CA ARG A 180 18.57 10.21 29.32
C ARG A 180 19.15 9.31 30.41
N PHE A 181 19.17 8.00 30.24
CA PHE A 181 19.69 7.06 31.25
C PHE A 181 21.03 7.50 31.87
N ILE A 182 22.00 7.90 31.05
CA ILE A 182 23.30 8.40 31.52
C ILE A 182 23.14 9.66 32.40
N SER A 183 22.30 10.61 32.01
CA SER A 183 22.03 11.79 32.84
C SER A 183 21.29 11.42 34.14
N PHE A 184 20.36 10.46 34.16
CA PHE A 184 19.76 9.98 35.42
C PHE A 184 20.77 9.29 36.35
N VAL A 185 21.72 8.56 35.76
CA VAL A 185 22.79 7.90 36.54
C VAL A 185 23.79 8.93 37.10
N ARG A 186 24.04 10.01 36.36
CA ARG A 186 24.95 11.11 36.73
C ARG A 186 24.35 12.11 37.71
N ASP A 187 23.03 12.23 37.75
CA ASP A 187 22.35 13.09 38.72
C ASP A 187 22.48 12.51 40.14
N ASN A 188 22.95 13.34 41.08
CA ASN A 188 23.19 12.96 42.48
C ASN A 188 21.92 12.89 43.35
N GLU A 189 20.74 12.87 42.72
CA GLU A 189 19.45 12.79 43.40
C GLU A 189 19.13 11.34 43.84
N PRO A 190 18.33 11.14 44.90
CA PRO A 190 17.90 9.82 45.33
C PRO A 190 17.13 9.09 44.20
N LYS A 191 17.68 7.94 43.82
CA LYS A 191 17.19 7.11 42.71
C LYS A 191 15.91 6.38 43.11
N SER A 192 14.77 6.91 42.70
CA SER A 192 13.46 6.25 42.84
C SER A 192 13.08 5.53 41.53
N PRO A 193 12.54 4.29 41.59
CA PRO A 193 12.06 3.57 40.41
C PRO A 193 10.93 4.33 39.69
N VAL A 194 10.14 5.11 40.43
CA VAL A 194 9.07 5.95 39.85
C VAL A 194 9.65 7.14 39.10
N LYS A 195 10.71 7.79 39.63
CA LYS A 195 11.44 8.86 38.93
C LYS A 195 12.11 8.31 37.66
N PHE A 196 12.78 7.16 37.77
CA PHE A 196 13.38 6.45 36.63
C PHE A 196 12.36 6.21 35.52
N TRP A 197 11.21 5.62 35.87
CA TRP A 197 10.17 5.30 34.90
C TRP A 197 9.60 6.55 34.23
N ARG A 198 9.32 7.61 35.01
CA ARG A 198 8.75 8.86 34.50
C ARG A 198 9.71 9.60 33.55
N TRP A 199 11.01 9.56 33.85
CA TRP A 199 12.00 10.38 33.18
C TRP A 199 12.71 9.64 32.04
N VAL A 200 13.16 8.39 32.24
CA VAL A 200 13.84 7.60 31.19
C VAL A 200 12.85 7.03 30.18
N VAL A 201 11.73 6.44 30.65
CA VAL A 201 10.78 5.71 29.80
C VAL A 201 9.65 6.59 29.30
N LEU A 202 9.02 7.37 30.19
CA LEU A 202 7.82 8.15 29.87
C LEU A 202 8.11 9.54 29.28
N ASN A 203 9.36 10.00 29.33
CA ASN A 203 9.78 11.34 28.89
C ASN A 203 8.88 12.47 29.41
N LYS A 204 8.39 12.37 30.66
CA LYS A 204 7.66 13.46 31.31
C LYS A 204 8.63 14.24 32.18
N GLU A 205 8.90 15.49 31.80
CA GLU A 205 9.67 16.41 32.65
C GLU A 205 8.98 16.53 34.01
N ILE A 206 9.77 16.37 35.08
CA ILE A 206 9.37 16.78 36.42
C ILE A 206 9.74 18.27 36.46
N GLY A 207 8.74 19.13 36.54
CA GLY A 207 8.95 20.58 36.56
C GLY A 207 9.94 20.97 37.65
N HIS A 208 11.09 21.51 37.25
CA HIS A 208 11.81 22.65 37.84
C HIS A 208 13.08 22.93 37.01
N LEU A 209 13.13 24.13 36.42
CA LEU A 209 14.27 24.85 35.85
C LEU A 209 15.41 24.05 35.19
N ARG A 210 15.43 24.03 33.84
CA ARG A 210 16.56 24.59 33.08
C ARG A 210 16.21 24.78 31.60
N SER A 211 16.38 26.00 31.14
CA SER A 211 16.30 26.41 29.75
C SER A 211 17.52 25.91 28.96
N GLY A 212 17.30 25.18 27.86
CA GLY A 212 18.24 24.97 26.74
C GLY A 212 18.60 23.51 26.38
N PRO A 213 18.99 23.21 25.12
CA PRO A 213 18.47 23.69 23.84
C PRO A 213 17.53 22.65 23.19
N GLU A 214 16.60 23.16 22.38
CA GLU A 214 15.68 22.42 21.52
C GLU A 214 16.42 21.38 20.64
N TYR A 215 16.33 20.10 20.98
CA TYR A 215 16.67 18.99 20.06
C TYR A 215 15.61 17.87 20.06
N THR A 216 14.53 18.07 20.82
CA THR A 216 13.41 17.13 20.96
C THR A 216 12.38 17.22 19.83
N SER A 217 12.55 18.15 18.87
CA SER A 217 11.72 18.26 17.66
C SER A 217 12.33 17.47 16.49
N LEU A 218 12.45 16.15 16.66
CA LEU A 218 12.78 15.20 15.57
C LEU A 218 11.68 14.17 15.34
N VAL A 219 10.54 14.31 16.02
CA VAL A 219 9.31 13.58 15.73
C VAL A 219 8.26 14.64 15.44
N MET A 220 7.69 14.59 14.22
CA MET A 220 6.68 15.49 13.67
C MET A 220 6.02 16.44 14.67
N GLU A 221 6.35 17.72 14.52
CA GLU A 221 5.38 18.80 14.70
C GLU A 221 5.52 19.65 13.44
N GLU A 222 4.56 19.52 12.50
CA GLU A 222 4.37 20.61 11.54
C GLU A 222 3.86 21.81 12.35
N PRO A 223 4.32 23.04 12.10
CA PRO A 223 3.84 24.19 12.84
C PRO A 223 2.38 24.44 12.45
N GLU A 224 1.45 24.00 13.28
CA GLU A 224 0.09 24.51 13.31
C GLU A 224 0.16 25.96 13.83
N GLU A 225 -0.06 26.93 12.95
CA GLU A 225 -0.18 28.34 13.34
C GLU A 225 -1.35 28.47 14.30
N LYS A 226 -1.04 28.78 15.57
CA LYS A 226 -2.02 29.17 16.58
C LYS A 226 -2.76 30.41 16.12
N PHE A 227 -4.07 30.28 15.92
CA PHE A 227 -4.98 31.43 15.89
C PHE A 227 -4.96 32.09 17.29
N GLY A 228 -4.34 33.25 17.39
CA GLY A 228 -4.31 34.04 18.62
C GLY A 228 -5.66 34.72 18.84
N SER A 229 -6.49 34.18 19.71
CA SER A 229 -7.58 34.94 20.33
C SER A 229 -7.02 35.72 21.52
N ASN A 230 -6.56 36.94 21.28
CA ASN A 230 -6.30 37.89 22.36
C ASN A 230 -7.66 38.39 22.88
N ILE A 231 -8.18 37.74 23.92
CA ILE A 231 -9.22 38.32 24.78
C ILE A 231 -8.49 39.19 25.79
N MET A 232 -8.44 40.49 25.51
CA MET A 232 -8.06 41.50 26.50
C MET A 232 -9.33 41.92 27.25
N SER A 233 -9.44 41.47 28.48
CA SER A 233 -10.43 41.95 29.45
C SER A 233 -10.20 43.44 29.73
N ARG A 234 -11.21 44.27 29.44
CA ARG A 234 -11.28 45.64 29.94
C ARG A 234 -12.71 45.93 30.38
N GLU A 235 -12.87 46.18 31.67
CA GLU A 235 -14.11 46.62 32.31
C GLU A 235 -14.46 48.08 31.95
N SER A 236 -15.75 48.38 32.16
CA SER A 236 -16.42 49.66 32.46
C SER A 236 -17.30 50.32 31.37
N SER A 237 -18.59 50.34 31.71
CA SER A 237 -19.59 51.44 31.69
C SER A 237 -20.13 52.03 30.38
N ASP A 238 -21.45 51.81 30.24
CA ASP A 238 -22.55 52.77 29.99
C ASP A 238 -22.80 53.44 28.63
N GLU A 239 -24.10 53.41 28.32
CA GLU A 239 -24.95 54.34 27.54
C GLU A 239 -25.04 54.25 26.01
N ALA A 240 -26.21 54.70 25.55
CA ALA A 240 -27.00 54.21 24.44
C ALA A 240 -26.95 55.09 23.17
N ASP A 241 -27.66 54.60 22.15
CA ASP A 241 -28.32 55.30 21.04
C ASP A 241 -27.60 55.55 19.69
N LEU A 242 -28.02 54.72 18.72
CA LEU A 242 -28.71 55.11 17.48
C LEU A 242 -27.99 56.07 16.50
N GLN A 243 -26.98 55.57 15.76
CA GLN A 243 -26.69 56.11 14.41
C GLN A 243 -25.79 55.24 13.51
N GLU A 244 -26.04 53.92 13.36
CA GLU A 244 -25.13 53.07 12.56
C GLU A 244 -25.85 52.02 11.69
N THR A 245 -26.79 52.45 10.85
CA THR A 245 -27.40 51.57 9.82
C THR A 245 -27.20 52.10 8.39
N ALA A 246 -26.41 53.15 8.21
CA ALA A 246 -26.11 53.73 6.89
C ALA A 246 -24.67 53.46 6.40
N GLN A 247 -23.77 52.92 7.22
CA GLN A 247 -22.37 52.67 6.85
C GLN A 247 -22.10 51.26 6.31
N TRP A 248 -23.00 50.29 6.54
CA TRP A 248 -22.82 48.91 6.08
C TRP A 248 -22.97 48.72 4.54
N ALA A 249 -23.55 49.69 3.84
CA ALA A 249 -23.74 49.61 2.38
C ALA A 249 -22.52 50.10 1.56
N ASN A 250 -21.57 50.82 2.18
CA ASN A 250 -20.43 51.42 1.47
C ASN A 250 -19.11 50.61 1.60
N ASP A 251 -19.05 49.59 2.45
CA ASP A 251 -17.82 48.80 2.69
C ASP A 251 -17.69 47.55 1.81
N VAL A 252 -18.63 47.28 0.89
CA VAL A 252 -18.56 46.12 -0.01
C VAL A 252 -17.73 46.39 -1.28
N GLN A 253 -17.30 47.64 -1.52
CA GLN A 253 -16.65 48.04 -2.79
C GLN A 253 -15.13 48.25 -2.75
N ASN A 254 -14.45 48.03 -1.61
CA ASN A 254 -13.05 48.39 -1.47
C ASN A 254 -12.12 47.28 -0.94
N HIS A 255 -12.16 46.08 -1.51
CA HIS A 255 -11.02 45.14 -1.43
C HIS A 255 -10.72 44.49 -2.78
N ARG A 256 -9.92 45.18 -3.60
CA ARG A 256 -9.20 44.57 -4.73
C ARG A 256 -7.72 44.96 -4.69
N ARG A 257 -6.89 43.96 -4.99
CA ARG A 257 -5.48 43.97 -5.41
C ARG A 257 -4.42 43.86 -4.30
N ASN A 258 -3.81 42.67 -4.24
CA ASN A 258 -2.36 42.56 -4.15
C ASN A 258 -1.87 41.67 -5.30
N TYR A 259 -0.92 42.21 -6.05
CA TYR A 259 -0.32 41.65 -7.26
C TYR A 259 0.65 40.49 -6.94
N SER A 260 0.60 39.46 -7.78
CA SER A 260 1.69 38.53 -8.03
C SER A 260 2.63 39.14 -9.07
N MET A 261 3.95 39.10 -8.84
CA MET A 261 4.95 39.31 -9.88
C MET A 261 5.79 38.05 -10.04
N ALA A 262 5.60 37.40 -11.19
CA ALA A 262 6.61 36.59 -11.87
C ALA A 262 6.88 37.26 -13.21
N SER A 263 8.14 37.52 -13.56
CA SER A 263 8.62 37.57 -14.95
C SER A 263 10.15 37.65 -15.03
N ASP A 264 10.70 36.60 -15.63
CA ASP A 264 11.80 36.49 -16.60
C ASP A 264 12.91 37.56 -16.79
N ARG A 265 14.14 37.01 -16.74
CA ARG A 265 15.31 37.14 -17.64
C ARG A 265 15.52 38.39 -18.53
N THR A 266 16.72 38.96 -18.33
CA THR A 266 17.73 39.43 -19.31
C THR A 266 17.32 40.44 -20.39
N ALA A 267 17.63 41.73 -20.16
CA ALA A 267 17.95 42.68 -21.23
C ALA A 267 18.98 43.72 -20.74
N CYS A 268 19.99 43.95 -21.56
CA CYS A 268 21.12 44.88 -21.37
C CYS A 268 20.66 46.34 -21.52
N GLY A 269 21.16 47.25 -20.70
CA GLY A 269 20.94 48.69 -20.84
C GLY A 269 21.58 49.54 -19.74
N SER A 270 22.45 50.45 -20.14
CA SER A 270 23.44 51.20 -19.35
C SER A 270 22.93 52.39 -18.50
N ARG A 271 23.65 52.61 -17.37
CA ARG A 271 23.96 53.87 -16.64
C ARG A 271 22.91 54.57 -15.73
N SER A 272 23.05 54.32 -14.42
CA SER A 272 23.47 55.24 -13.30
C SER A 272 22.60 56.47 -12.87
N PRO A 273 22.80 57.07 -11.67
CA PRO A 273 22.41 56.57 -10.34
C PRO A 273 21.76 57.68 -9.44
N THR A 274 20.78 57.38 -8.58
CA THR A 274 20.56 58.23 -7.38
C THR A 274 19.79 57.52 -6.26
N HIS A 275 20.56 57.09 -5.25
CA HIS A 275 20.33 57.20 -3.80
C HIS A 275 18.90 57.05 -3.22
N SER A 276 18.68 55.97 -2.45
CA SER A 276 18.05 56.02 -1.13
C SER A 276 18.24 54.69 -0.38
N ASP A 277 19.32 54.65 0.41
CA ASP A 277 19.63 53.63 1.42
C ASP A 277 18.71 53.75 2.64
N SER A 278 17.45 53.31 2.56
CA SER A 278 16.58 53.32 3.75
C SER A 278 15.62 52.13 3.92
N THR A 279 15.69 51.10 3.09
CA THR A 279 14.80 49.92 3.19
C THR A 279 15.50 48.60 3.57
N LEU A 280 16.77 48.65 4.01
CA LEU A 280 17.58 47.46 4.29
C LEU A 280 17.74 47.10 5.78
N GLN A 281 17.11 47.83 6.70
CA GLN A 281 17.18 47.51 8.14
C GLN A 281 15.88 46.96 8.75
N ASP A 282 14.70 47.23 8.17
CA ASP A 282 13.42 46.69 8.68
C ASP A 282 13.07 45.27 8.19
N ALA A 283 13.88 44.67 7.31
CA ALA A 283 13.72 43.28 6.88
C ALA A 283 14.46 42.26 7.78
N LYS A 284 15.11 42.69 8.88
CA LYS A 284 15.99 41.83 9.69
C LYS A 284 15.44 41.35 11.04
N HIS A 285 14.24 41.73 11.45
CA HIS A 285 13.67 41.33 12.76
C HIS A 285 12.29 40.67 12.68
N GLY A 286 12.13 39.62 11.87
CA GLY A 286 10.83 38.95 11.81
C GLY A 286 10.69 37.66 11.02
N ARG A 287 11.72 36.81 10.90
CA ARG A 287 11.50 35.40 10.49
C ARG A 287 12.71 34.50 10.77
N ASN A 288 12.95 34.22 12.05
CA ASN A 288 13.93 33.22 12.46
C ASN A 288 13.29 31.81 12.52
N THR A 289 12.66 31.36 11.42
CA THR A 289 12.41 29.92 11.23
C THR A 289 13.69 29.33 10.65
N LYS A 290 14.55 28.75 11.49
CA LYS A 290 15.75 28.03 11.04
C LYS A 290 15.34 27.05 9.93
N ALA A 291 15.77 27.31 8.69
CA ALA A 291 15.56 26.39 7.58
C ALA A 291 16.19 25.05 7.96
N GLN A 292 15.36 24.05 8.26
CA GLN A 292 15.85 22.69 8.53
C GLN A 292 16.69 22.26 7.34
N SER A 293 17.89 21.74 7.59
CA SER A 293 18.78 21.33 6.50
C SER A 293 18.09 20.26 5.65
N LEU A 294 18.32 20.32 4.33
CA LEU A 294 17.74 19.38 3.37
C LEU A 294 18.04 17.92 3.76
N THR A 295 19.19 17.68 4.41
CA THR A 295 19.59 16.39 4.97
C THR A 295 18.66 15.87 6.07
N LEU A 296 18.17 16.73 6.97
CA LEU A 296 17.22 16.34 8.03
C LEU A 296 15.86 15.98 7.44
N ARG A 297 15.40 16.75 6.45
CA ARG A 297 14.13 16.46 5.76
C ARG A 297 14.20 15.13 5.00
N VAL A 298 15.27 14.90 4.24
CA VAL A 298 15.49 13.62 3.53
C VAL A 298 15.61 12.47 4.52
N GLY A 299 16.36 12.62 5.61
CA GLY A 299 16.49 11.61 6.66
C GLY A 299 15.14 11.20 7.27
N ASN A 300 14.27 12.17 7.55
CA ASN A 300 12.93 11.90 8.11
C ASN A 300 12.01 11.16 7.12
N VAL A 301 12.07 11.52 5.83
CA VAL A 301 11.32 10.83 4.79
C VAL A 301 11.81 9.39 4.63
N VAL A 302 13.13 9.18 4.56
CA VAL A 302 13.74 7.85 4.47
C VAL A 302 13.33 6.98 5.66
N LEU A 303 13.37 7.53 6.87
CA LEU A 303 12.97 6.81 8.08
C LEU A 303 11.49 6.42 8.06
N THR A 304 10.62 7.34 7.62
CA THR A 304 9.17 7.07 7.51
C THR A 304 8.88 5.99 6.46
N VAL A 305 9.56 6.04 5.31
CA VAL A 305 9.44 5.02 4.26
C VAL A 305 9.94 3.68 4.75
N LEU A 306 11.09 3.65 5.45
CA LEU A 306 11.66 2.44 6.03
C LEU A 306 10.72 1.79 7.06
N GLU A 307 10.13 2.56 7.98
CA GLU A 307 9.19 2.03 8.97
C GLU A 307 7.96 1.38 8.32
N ARG A 308 7.42 2.01 7.28
CA ARG A 308 6.26 1.47 6.55
C ARG A 308 6.63 0.26 5.71
N SER A 309 7.81 0.24 5.10
CA SER A 309 8.28 -0.90 4.31
C SER A 309 8.60 -2.13 5.16
N LEU A 310 8.95 -1.95 6.44
CA LEU A 310 9.19 -3.06 7.38
C LEU A 310 7.95 -3.94 7.61
N VAL A 311 6.74 -3.40 7.52
CA VAL A 311 5.49 -4.19 7.61
C VAL A 311 5.38 -5.14 6.40
N VAL A 312 5.71 -4.65 5.20
CA VAL A 312 5.73 -5.47 3.97
C VAL A 312 6.89 -6.46 4.01
N ALA A 313 8.04 -6.08 4.56
CA ALA A 313 9.17 -6.97 4.75
C ALA A 313 8.84 -8.13 5.73
N GLY A 314 8.05 -7.86 6.78
CA GLY A 314 7.52 -8.89 7.67
C GLY A 314 6.61 -9.90 6.93
N PHE A 315 5.74 -9.41 6.04
CA PHE A 315 4.95 -10.28 5.17
C PHE A 315 5.82 -11.13 4.23
N ALA A 316 6.84 -10.56 3.60
CA ALA A 316 7.80 -11.32 2.79
C ALA A 316 8.56 -12.38 3.61
N GLN A 317 8.87 -12.10 4.88
CA GLN A 317 9.47 -13.09 5.79
C GLN A 317 8.52 -14.24 6.13
N VAL A 318 7.21 -13.98 6.28
CA VAL A 318 6.23 -15.05 6.45
C VAL A 318 6.16 -15.92 5.20
N LEU A 319 6.06 -15.32 4.01
CA LEU A 319 6.00 -16.10 2.76
C LEU A 319 7.25 -16.98 2.56
N THR A 320 8.44 -16.40 2.76
CA THR A 320 9.70 -17.17 2.66
C THR A 320 9.84 -18.20 3.77
N GLY A 321 9.35 -17.91 4.98
CA GLY A 321 9.33 -18.84 6.10
C GLY A 321 8.42 -20.04 5.85
N ILE A 322 7.22 -19.81 5.28
CA ILE A 322 6.31 -20.88 4.85
C ILE A 322 6.98 -21.72 3.77
N ALA A 323 7.57 -21.11 2.73
CA ALA A 323 8.25 -21.84 1.67
C ALA A 323 9.40 -22.71 2.18
N VAL A 324 10.23 -22.19 3.09
CA VAL A 324 11.30 -22.97 3.73
C VAL A 324 10.74 -24.10 4.59
N TYR A 325 9.71 -23.83 5.41
CA TYR A 325 9.14 -24.84 6.29
C TYR A 325 8.49 -26.01 5.52
N THR A 326 7.65 -25.68 4.54
CA THR A 326 6.98 -26.70 3.70
C THR A 326 7.93 -27.33 2.71
N GLY A 327 9.02 -26.65 2.36
CA GLY A 327 9.98 -27.10 1.36
C GLY A 327 9.55 -26.81 -0.07
N GLY A 328 8.63 -25.87 -0.29
CA GLY A 328 8.22 -25.43 -1.62
C GLY A 328 9.22 -24.47 -2.27
N CYS A 329 8.94 -24.13 -3.53
CA CYS A 329 9.68 -23.28 -4.43
C CYS A 329 11.12 -23.76 -4.72
N ARG A 330 11.34 -25.06 -4.92
CA ARG A 330 12.68 -25.62 -5.19
C ARG A 330 12.92 -25.89 -6.68
N GLU A 331 14.19 -25.84 -7.07
CA GLU A 331 14.65 -26.25 -8.41
C GLU A 331 13.80 -25.65 -9.55
N ASN A 332 13.19 -26.49 -10.38
CA ASN A 332 12.39 -26.07 -11.54
C ASN A 332 11.11 -25.32 -11.15
N TYR A 333 10.63 -25.46 -9.91
CA TYR A 333 9.45 -24.74 -9.43
C TYR A 333 9.76 -23.31 -8.99
N LEU A 334 11.03 -22.93 -8.84
CA LEU A 334 11.44 -21.66 -8.23
C LEU A 334 10.82 -20.44 -8.94
N ASN A 335 10.96 -20.35 -10.26
CA ASN A 335 10.50 -19.18 -11.03
C ASN A 335 8.97 -19.07 -11.04
N GLY A 336 8.28 -20.20 -11.22
CA GLY A 336 6.82 -20.25 -11.19
C GLY A 336 6.25 -19.90 -9.81
N CYS A 337 6.85 -20.43 -8.75
CA CYS A 337 6.48 -20.16 -7.37
C CYS A 337 6.71 -18.69 -7.00
N LEU A 338 7.89 -18.15 -7.34
CA LEU A 338 8.24 -16.76 -7.09
C LEU A 338 7.28 -15.79 -7.79
N ALA A 339 6.87 -16.10 -9.03
CA ALA A 339 5.91 -15.30 -9.77
C ALA A 339 4.57 -15.20 -9.02
N HIS A 340 4.04 -16.31 -8.51
CA HIS A 340 2.79 -16.34 -7.74
C HIS A 340 2.91 -15.62 -6.39
N LEU A 341 3.99 -15.88 -5.65
CA LEU A 341 4.22 -15.25 -4.34
C LEU A 341 4.40 -13.73 -4.45
N ILE A 342 5.18 -13.24 -5.43
CA ILE A 342 5.40 -11.80 -5.62
C ILE A 342 4.14 -11.13 -6.20
N LYS A 343 3.57 -11.65 -7.30
CA LYS A 343 2.40 -11.04 -7.96
C LYS A 343 1.17 -11.06 -7.04
N GLY A 344 0.88 -12.21 -6.45
CA GLY A 344 -0.21 -12.35 -5.47
C GLY A 344 0.04 -11.51 -4.21
N GLY A 345 1.30 -11.45 -3.73
CA GLY A 345 1.70 -10.61 -2.61
C GLY A 345 1.51 -9.11 -2.85
N ILE A 346 1.76 -8.63 -4.08
CA ILE A 346 1.51 -7.25 -4.49
C ILE A 346 0.01 -6.95 -4.42
N PHE A 347 -0.85 -7.80 -5.00
CA PHE A 347 -2.30 -7.59 -4.96
C PHE A 347 -2.86 -7.69 -3.54
N TRP A 348 -2.35 -8.62 -2.72
CA TRP A 348 -2.69 -8.73 -1.30
C TRP A 348 -2.38 -7.43 -0.55
N CYS A 349 -1.13 -6.97 -0.61
CA CYS A 349 -0.69 -5.74 0.05
C CYS A 349 -1.42 -4.50 -0.50
N TYR A 350 -1.65 -4.45 -1.81
CA TYR A 350 -2.38 -3.34 -2.44
C TYR A 350 -3.84 -3.30 -1.98
N GLY A 351 -4.53 -4.44 -1.90
CA GLY A 351 -5.89 -4.52 -1.36
C GLY A 351 -5.99 -4.03 0.08
N LEU A 352 -5.06 -4.44 0.95
CA LEU A 352 -4.99 -3.94 2.33
C LEU A 352 -4.70 -2.43 2.40
N LEU A 353 -3.82 -1.92 1.54
CA LEU A 353 -3.50 -0.49 1.47
C LEU A 353 -4.70 0.33 0.98
N THR A 354 -5.44 -0.18 -0.02
CA THR A 354 -6.67 0.43 -0.53
C THR A 354 -7.76 0.45 0.54
N PHE A 355 -7.90 -0.61 1.33
CA PHE A 355 -8.79 -0.61 2.49
C PHE A 355 -8.33 0.39 3.57
N ALA A 356 -7.03 0.48 3.85
CA ALA A 356 -6.49 1.47 4.79
C ALA A 356 -6.74 2.92 4.31
N ARG A 357 -6.68 3.18 2.99
CA ARG A 357 -7.06 4.46 2.37
C ARG A 357 -8.55 4.75 2.56
N PHE A 358 -9.41 3.76 2.33
CA PHE A 358 -10.85 3.88 2.62
C PHE A 358 -11.11 4.30 4.08
N LEU A 359 -10.35 3.75 5.04
CA LEU A 359 -10.49 4.12 6.46
C LEU A 359 -10.02 5.56 6.79
N GLY A 360 -9.24 6.20 5.91
CA GLY A 360 -8.73 7.56 6.09
C GLY A 360 -7.21 7.67 6.15
N SER A 361 -6.46 6.59 5.91
CA SER A 361 -4.99 6.68 5.79
C SER A 361 -4.62 7.52 4.58
N PHE A 362 -3.55 8.32 4.69
CA PHE A 362 -3.07 9.22 3.63
C PHE A 362 -4.05 10.34 3.22
N ALA A 363 -5.02 10.68 4.08
CA ALA A 363 -5.94 11.81 3.84
C ALA A 363 -5.20 13.16 3.70
N GLU A 364 -4.02 13.31 4.32
CA GLU A 364 -3.15 14.48 4.17
C GLU A 364 -2.72 14.74 2.71
N PHE A 365 -2.63 13.68 1.90
CA PHE A 365 -2.28 13.76 0.48
C PHE A 365 -3.51 13.71 -0.45
N GLY A 366 -4.73 13.68 0.09
CA GLY A 366 -5.97 13.51 -0.69
C GLY A 366 -6.21 12.08 -1.18
N TRP A 367 -5.44 11.09 -0.71
CA TRP A 367 -5.52 9.70 -1.19
C TRP A 367 -6.70 8.91 -0.60
N ALA A 368 -7.37 9.46 0.40
CA ALA A 368 -8.53 8.87 1.07
C ALA A 368 -9.87 9.38 0.52
N TRP A 369 -9.91 9.66 -0.80
CA TRP A 369 -11.10 10.19 -1.49
C TRP A 369 -11.58 11.52 -0.93
N ASN A 370 -10.64 12.39 -0.55
CA ASN A 370 -10.90 13.66 0.11
C ASN A 370 -10.17 14.81 -0.61
N GLN A 371 -10.60 16.05 -0.36
CA GLN A 371 -9.85 17.21 -0.83
C GLN A 371 -8.54 17.34 -0.08
N VAL A 372 -7.49 17.75 -0.81
CA VAL A 372 -6.17 18.01 -0.23
C VAL A 372 -6.28 19.19 0.74
N PRO A 373 -5.90 19.03 2.02
CA PRO A 373 -5.95 20.12 3.00
C PRO A 373 -4.95 21.25 2.71
N ARG A 374 -3.74 20.89 2.21
CA ARG A 374 -2.66 21.85 1.93
C ARG A 374 -1.73 21.35 0.83
N GLY A 375 -1.33 22.26 -0.05
CA GLY A 375 -0.35 22.00 -1.10
C GLY A 375 -0.91 21.27 -2.31
N ASP A 376 0.00 20.78 -3.15
CA ASP A 376 -0.32 20.14 -4.42
C ASP A 376 0.41 18.79 -4.55
N PRO A 377 -0.02 17.77 -3.77
CA PRO A 377 0.59 16.45 -3.81
C PRO A 377 0.22 15.70 -5.09
N TYR A 378 1.06 14.73 -5.47
CA TYR A 378 0.72 13.81 -6.55
C TYR A 378 -0.51 12.96 -6.15
N SER A 379 -1.43 12.78 -7.11
CA SER A 379 -2.63 11.95 -6.91
C SER A 379 -2.24 10.49 -6.68
N ALA A 380 -3.07 9.77 -5.92
CA ALA A 380 -2.85 8.35 -5.68
C ALA A 380 -2.81 7.57 -7.00
N GLU A 381 -3.70 7.89 -7.94
CA GLU A 381 -3.79 7.23 -9.23
C GLU A 381 -2.56 7.49 -10.13
N PHE A 382 -1.89 8.65 -9.97
CA PHE A 382 -0.59 8.91 -10.62
C PHE A 382 0.49 7.96 -10.09
N VAL A 383 0.54 7.78 -8.75
CA VAL A 383 1.50 6.87 -8.11
C VAL A 383 1.21 5.41 -8.50
N GLU A 384 -0.06 5.01 -8.52
CA GLU A 384 -0.47 3.68 -8.98
C GLU A 384 -0.06 3.44 -10.44
N SER A 385 -0.30 4.41 -11.32
CA SER A 385 0.09 4.33 -12.74
C SER A 385 1.61 4.25 -12.90
N PHE A 386 2.38 4.98 -12.09
CA PHE A 386 3.84 4.89 -12.06
C PHE A 386 4.35 3.52 -11.61
N ILE A 387 3.74 2.94 -10.58
CA ILE A 387 4.09 1.59 -10.11
C ILE A 387 3.78 0.56 -11.19
N ILE A 388 2.62 0.65 -11.83
CA ILE A 388 2.22 -0.23 -12.95
C ILE A 388 3.21 -0.12 -14.11
N PHE A 389 3.59 1.11 -14.49
CA PHE A 389 4.60 1.37 -15.51
C PHE A 389 5.94 0.72 -15.19
N LEU A 390 6.47 0.98 -13.99
CA LEU A 390 7.76 0.46 -13.56
C LEU A 390 7.74 -1.08 -13.49
N TYR A 391 6.65 -1.64 -12.95
CA TYR A 391 6.46 -3.08 -12.85
C TYR A 391 6.40 -3.73 -14.24
N GLY A 392 5.66 -3.15 -15.19
CA GLY A 392 5.57 -3.64 -16.56
C GLY A 392 6.92 -3.71 -17.27
N ILE A 393 7.74 -2.67 -17.13
CA ILE A 393 9.10 -2.65 -17.69
C ILE A 393 9.96 -3.77 -17.10
N THR A 394 9.97 -3.90 -15.77
CA THR A 394 10.78 -4.93 -15.12
C THR A 394 10.28 -6.33 -15.47
N ASN A 395 8.96 -6.55 -15.46
CA ASN A 395 8.36 -7.87 -15.65
C ASN A 395 8.49 -8.39 -17.08
N THR A 396 8.62 -7.50 -18.07
CA THR A 396 8.92 -7.87 -19.47
C THR A 396 10.18 -8.72 -19.56
N TRP A 397 11.19 -8.41 -18.75
CA TRP A 397 12.47 -9.15 -18.74
C TRP A 397 12.51 -10.27 -17.70
N MET A 398 11.77 -10.15 -16.60
CA MET A 398 11.73 -11.18 -15.56
C MET A 398 11.12 -12.50 -16.05
N GLU A 399 10.22 -12.47 -17.04
CA GLU A 399 9.60 -13.69 -17.58
C GLU A 399 10.62 -14.63 -18.25
N ARG A 400 11.77 -14.12 -18.70
CA ARG A 400 12.86 -14.92 -19.29
C ARG A 400 13.98 -15.25 -18.31
N PHE A 401 13.78 -15.07 -17.02
CA PHE A 401 14.74 -15.52 -16.03
C PHE A 401 14.84 -17.05 -16.06
N GLY A 402 16.01 -17.56 -16.47
CA GLY A 402 16.29 -18.99 -16.62
C GLY A 402 16.34 -19.50 -18.06
N ALA A 403 15.93 -18.70 -19.06
CA ALA A 403 16.08 -19.06 -20.47
C ALA A 403 17.49 -18.72 -20.98
N SER A 404 18.06 -19.61 -21.80
CA SER A 404 19.37 -19.39 -22.41
C SER A 404 19.29 -18.41 -23.59
N PRO A 405 20.35 -17.64 -23.88
CA PRO A 405 20.38 -16.78 -25.06
C PRO A 405 20.18 -17.60 -26.34
N GLY A 406 19.06 -17.37 -27.04
CA GLY A 406 18.69 -18.07 -28.27
C GLY A 406 17.51 -19.04 -28.15
N ASP A 407 17.01 -19.32 -26.95
CA ASP A 407 15.87 -20.21 -26.75
C ASP A 407 14.59 -19.64 -27.39
N PRO A 408 13.81 -20.45 -28.13
CA PRO A 408 12.58 -20.01 -28.78
C PRO A 408 11.54 -19.56 -27.74
N PHE A 409 10.70 -18.61 -28.12
CA PHE A 409 9.61 -18.15 -27.27
C PHE A 409 8.50 -19.17 -27.18
N THR A 410 8.15 -19.58 -25.96
CA THR A 410 6.96 -20.41 -25.75
C THR A 410 5.70 -19.55 -25.81
N THR A 411 4.55 -20.15 -26.12
CA THR A 411 3.27 -19.43 -26.16
C THR A 411 2.93 -18.79 -24.81
N LYS A 412 3.23 -19.48 -23.70
CA LYS A 412 3.03 -18.98 -22.34
C LYS A 412 3.88 -17.74 -22.06
N GLU A 413 5.16 -17.76 -22.44
CA GLU A 413 6.04 -16.60 -22.32
C GLU A 413 5.53 -15.41 -23.14
N ILE A 414 5.07 -15.64 -24.38
CA ILE A 414 4.52 -14.56 -25.22
C ILE A 414 3.26 -13.97 -24.57
N GLN A 415 2.37 -14.80 -24.03
CA GLN A 415 1.18 -14.34 -23.32
C GLN A 415 1.54 -13.48 -22.10
N HIS A 416 2.46 -13.94 -21.26
CA HIS A 416 2.89 -13.20 -20.07
C HIS A 416 3.65 -11.90 -20.40
N ILE A 417 4.55 -11.93 -21.40
CA ILE A 417 5.26 -10.75 -21.90
C ILE A 417 4.26 -9.74 -22.49
N GLY A 418 3.25 -10.21 -23.22
CA GLY A 418 2.17 -9.36 -23.75
C GLY A 418 1.43 -8.58 -22.65
N ILE A 419 1.13 -9.25 -21.53
CA ILE A 419 0.55 -8.60 -20.33
C ILE A 419 1.53 -7.57 -19.75
N ALA A 420 2.82 -7.89 -19.64
CA ALA A 420 3.82 -6.96 -19.12
C ALA A 420 3.96 -5.68 -19.99
N VAL A 421 3.92 -5.83 -21.32
CA VAL A 421 3.92 -4.70 -22.27
C VAL A 421 2.66 -3.84 -22.12
N MET A 422 1.49 -4.46 -21.89
CA MET A 422 0.28 -3.71 -21.56
C MET A 422 0.47 -2.86 -20.30
N PHE A 423 1.07 -3.40 -19.22
CA PHE A 423 1.33 -2.65 -17.98
C PHE A 423 2.21 -1.43 -18.24
N TRP A 424 3.26 -1.59 -19.06
CA TRP A 424 4.11 -0.48 -19.44
C TRP A 424 3.30 0.65 -20.09
N PHE A 425 2.64 0.39 -21.23
CA PHE A 425 1.97 1.47 -21.97
C PHE A 425 0.73 2.03 -21.25
N ALA A 426 -0.06 1.18 -20.59
CA ALA A 426 -1.22 1.63 -19.83
C ALA A 426 -0.82 2.45 -18.60
N GLY A 427 0.27 2.07 -17.90
CA GLY A 427 0.83 2.86 -16.80
C GLY A 427 1.34 4.23 -17.28
N LEU A 428 2.04 4.27 -18.42
CA LEU A 428 2.50 5.52 -19.02
C LEU A 428 1.32 6.44 -19.39
N LEU A 429 0.26 5.88 -19.98
CA LEU A 429 -0.94 6.62 -20.35
C LEU A 429 -1.69 7.15 -19.10
N GLY A 430 -1.78 6.34 -18.04
CA GLY A 430 -2.34 6.77 -16.76
C GLY A 430 -1.57 7.94 -16.14
N MET A 431 -0.24 7.88 -16.12
CA MET A 431 0.59 9.02 -15.69
C MET A 431 0.38 10.25 -16.58
N GLY A 432 0.19 10.03 -17.89
CA GLY A 432 -0.05 11.08 -18.86
C GLY A 432 -1.31 11.90 -18.58
N ILE A 433 -2.41 11.24 -18.27
CA ILE A 433 -3.72 11.87 -17.97
C ILE A 433 -3.69 12.63 -16.64
N GLU A 434 -2.98 12.10 -15.65
CA GLU A 434 -2.82 12.74 -14.35
C GLU A 434 -1.83 13.92 -14.36
N SER A 435 -0.97 14.01 -15.39
CA SER A 435 0.03 15.05 -15.50
C SER A 435 -0.57 16.43 -15.82
N LYS A 436 -0.35 17.39 -14.91
CA LYS A 436 -0.75 18.79 -15.10
C LYS A 436 -0.09 19.44 -16.31
N ARG A 437 1.13 19.01 -16.67
CA ARG A 437 1.85 19.55 -17.84
C ARG A 437 1.15 19.16 -19.13
N ILE A 438 0.83 17.87 -19.27
CA ILE A 438 0.12 17.35 -20.45
C ILE A 438 -1.28 17.98 -20.52
N ARG A 439 -1.98 18.08 -19.38
CA ARG A 439 -3.25 18.80 -19.31
C ARG A 439 -3.14 20.26 -19.78
N LYS A 440 -2.10 20.98 -19.36
CA LYS A 440 -1.83 22.36 -19.81
C LYS A 440 -1.51 22.42 -21.29
N TRP A 441 -0.76 21.46 -21.83
CA TRP A 441 -0.48 21.39 -23.27
C TRP A 441 -1.74 21.11 -24.10
N LEU A 442 -2.62 20.22 -23.61
CA LEU A 442 -3.90 19.93 -24.23
C LEU A 442 -4.91 21.09 -24.10
N ALA A 443 -4.85 21.86 -23.00
CA ALA A 443 -5.63 23.08 -22.89
C ALA A 443 -5.09 24.20 -23.80
N ALA A 444 -3.77 24.25 -23.99
CA ALA A 444 -3.11 25.24 -24.83
C ALA A 444 -3.51 25.12 -26.31
N SER A 445 -3.83 23.91 -26.80
CA SER A 445 -4.27 23.69 -28.19
C SER A 445 -5.64 24.30 -28.51
N ILE A 446 -6.42 24.68 -27.50
CA ILE A 446 -7.73 25.33 -27.67
C ILE A 446 -7.56 26.83 -28.01
N PHE A 447 -6.45 27.44 -27.60
CA PHE A 447 -6.21 28.87 -27.85
C PHE A 447 -5.57 29.06 -29.25
N SER A 448 -6.27 29.75 -30.16
CA SER A 448 -5.71 30.08 -31.47
C SER A 448 -4.52 31.05 -31.36
N PRO A 449 -3.43 30.82 -32.13
CA PRO A 449 -2.31 31.75 -32.22
C PRO A 449 -2.75 33.00 -33.00
N GLY A 450 -3.31 33.99 -32.31
CA GLY A 450 -3.77 35.24 -32.91
C GLY A 450 -4.90 35.96 -32.17
N ALA A 451 -5.56 35.31 -31.21
CA ALA A 451 -6.52 36.00 -30.35
C ALA A 451 -5.77 36.85 -29.30
N ASN A 452 -6.03 38.17 -29.28
CA ASN A 452 -5.57 39.08 -28.22
C ASN A 452 -6.27 38.71 -26.89
N ASN A 453 -5.73 37.70 -26.21
CA ASN A 453 -6.26 37.16 -24.96
C ASN A 453 -5.97 38.05 -23.73
N SER A 454 -5.37 39.23 -23.92
CA SER A 454 -5.09 40.19 -22.84
C SER A 454 -6.35 40.78 -22.19
N ASN A 455 -7.53 40.60 -22.82
CA ASN A 455 -8.80 41.14 -22.34
C ASN A 455 -9.80 40.07 -21.87
N LEU A 456 -9.46 38.77 -21.87
CA LEU A 456 -10.32 37.78 -21.22
C LEU A 456 -10.12 37.89 -19.69
N PRO A 457 -11.17 38.14 -18.91
CA PRO A 457 -11.07 38.11 -17.45
C PRO A 457 -10.59 36.73 -17.01
N GLU A 458 -9.55 36.67 -16.18
CA GLU A 458 -9.01 35.43 -15.60
C GLU A 458 -10.09 34.57 -14.89
N GLU A 459 -11.21 35.20 -14.49
CA GLU A 459 -12.42 34.56 -13.95
C GLU A 459 -13.29 33.78 -14.96
N THR A 460 -13.15 34.02 -16.27
CA THR A 460 -13.99 33.35 -17.29
C THR A 460 -13.57 31.91 -17.60
N ILE A 461 -12.37 31.48 -17.17
CA ILE A 461 -11.86 30.12 -17.38
C ILE A 461 -11.78 29.40 -16.03
N THR A 462 -12.95 29.04 -15.49
CA THR A 462 -13.01 28.20 -14.28
C THR A 462 -12.66 26.76 -14.61
N GLU A 463 -11.77 26.14 -13.84
CA GLU A 463 -11.50 24.71 -13.97
C GLU A 463 -12.78 23.89 -13.74
N PRO A 464 -13.03 22.85 -14.55
CA PRO A 464 -14.18 21.99 -14.36
C PRO A 464 -14.10 21.28 -13.00
N SER A 465 -15.26 21.02 -12.39
CA SER A 465 -15.37 20.36 -11.09
C SER A 465 -14.73 18.97 -11.05
N SER A 466 -14.60 18.31 -12.21
CA SER A 466 -13.91 17.04 -12.40
C SER A 466 -12.39 17.12 -12.14
N TYR A 467 -11.79 18.32 -12.08
CA TYR A 467 -10.35 18.45 -11.78
C TYR A 467 -10.04 18.41 -10.28
N LYS A 468 -11.08 18.43 -9.43
CA LYS A 468 -10.94 18.37 -7.96
C LYS A 468 -10.53 17.00 -7.44
N ALA A 469 -10.75 15.94 -8.23
CA ALA A 469 -10.39 14.57 -7.89
C ALA A 469 -9.79 13.88 -9.11
N SER A 470 -9.02 12.82 -8.88
CA SER A 470 -8.49 11.97 -9.93
C SER A 470 -9.46 10.84 -10.26
N PHE A 471 -9.66 10.60 -11.56
CA PHE A 471 -10.61 9.63 -12.11
C PHE A 471 -9.96 8.70 -13.13
N ASN A 472 -8.67 8.43 -12.97
CA ASN A 472 -7.90 7.67 -13.94
C ASN A 472 -8.29 6.18 -13.92
N PRO A 473 -8.89 5.63 -15.01
CA PRO A 473 -9.36 4.26 -15.04
C PRO A 473 -8.27 3.24 -15.41
N PHE A 474 -7.08 3.69 -15.85
CA PHE A 474 -6.03 2.80 -16.36
C PHE A 474 -5.52 1.79 -15.32
N PRO A 475 -5.29 2.16 -14.04
CA PRO A 475 -4.94 1.18 -13.02
C PRO A 475 -5.97 0.05 -12.87
N ALA A 476 -7.26 0.40 -12.83
CA ALA A 476 -8.34 -0.56 -12.74
C ALA A 476 -8.42 -1.45 -14.00
N LEU A 477 -8.29 -0.85 -15.18
CA LEU A 477 -8.31 -1.55 -16.45
C LEU A 477 -7.20 -2.59 -16.55
N VAL A 478 -5.97 -2.21 -16.20
CA VAL A 478 -4.81 -3.11 -16.25
C VAL A 478 -5.03 -4.34 -15.37
N ILE A 479 -5.49 -4.13 -14.13
CA ILE A 479 -5.75 -5.22 -13.19
C ILE A 479 -6.93 -6.09 -13.67
N GLY A 480 -8.00 -5.47 -14.18
CA GLY A 480 -9.18 -6.19 -14.69
C GLY A 480 -8.86 -7.04 -15.92
N VAL A 481 -8.15 -6.49 -16.92
CA VAL A 481 -7.73 -7.23 -18.13
C VAL A 481 -6.77 -8.36 -17.77
N THR A 482 -5.89 -8.15 -16.80
CA THR A 482 -5.03 -9.22 -16.28
C THR A 482 -5.85 -10.33 -15.65
N GLY A 483 -6.83 -9.97 -14.81
CA GLY A 483 -7.75 -10.93 -14.20
C GLY A 483 -8.51 -11.75 -15.24
N SER A 484 -9.07 -11.11 -16.27
CA SER A 484 -9.82 -11.82 -17.32
C SER A 484 -8.92 -12.70 -18.19
N ALA A 485 -7.74 -12.22 -18.58
CA ALA A 485 -6.78 -12.99 -19.38
C ALA A 485 -6.31 -14.25 -18.61
N MET A 486 -6.06 -14.11 -17.32
CA MET A 486 -5.58 -15.22 -16.48
C MET A 486 -6.70 -16.18 -16.06
N ALA A 487 -7.95 -15.71 -15.97
CA ALA A 487 -9.10 -16.60 -15.79
C ALA A 487 -9.35 -17.52 -17.00
N ALA A 488 -8.92 -17.10 -18.20
CA ALA A 488 -8.97 -17.89 -19.43
C ALA A 488 -7.66 -18.64 -19.73
N HIS A 489 -6.65 -18.55 -18.86
CA HIS A 489 -5.34 -19.13 -19.11
C HIS A 489 -5.35 -20.63 -18.86
N PHE A 490 -4.92 -21.41 -19.85
CA PHE A 490 -4.83 -22.87 -19.77
C PHE A 490 -3.82 -23.32 -18.69
N GLN A 491 -4.14 -24.37 -17.96
CA GLN A 491 -3.28 -25.01 -16.97
C GLN A 491 -3.37 -26.52 -17.14
N THR A 492 -2.35 -27.25 -16.71
CA THR A 492 -2.25 -28.71 -16.86
C THR A 492 -3.39 -29.45 -16.15
N TYR A 493 -3.69 -29.06 -14.91
CA TYR A 493 -4.69 -29.71 -14.07
C TYR A 493 -6.00 -28.92 -13.99
N LEU A 494 -7.13 -29.62 -13.92
CA LEU A 494 -8.46 -29.00 -13.81
C LEU A 494 -8.55 -28.10 -12.58
N PHE A 495 -8.08 -28.57 -11.43
CA PHE A 495 -8.03 -27.77 -10.20
C PHE A 495 -7.24 -26.46 -10.39
N GLN A 496 -6.12 -26.52 -11.12
CA GLN A 496 -5.28 -25.35 -11.41
C GLN A 496 -6.00 -24.36 -12.32
N VAL A 497 -6.75 -24.82 -13.32
CA VAL A 497 -7.61 -23.95 -14.16
C VAL A 497 -8.67 -23.27 -13.31
N GLN A 498 -9.37 -24.03 -12.44
CA GLN A 498 -10.45 -23.48 -11.62
C GLN A 498 -9.96 -22.45 -10.59
N ILE A 499 -8.82 -22.69 -9.93
CA ILE A 499 -8.26 -21.72 -8.98
C ILE A 499 -7.73 -20.47 -9.71
N HIS A 500 -7.24 -20.61 -10.95
CA HIS A 500 -6.86 -19.46 -11.79
C HIS A 500 -8.05 -18.62 -12.23
N ALA A 501 -9.14 -19.28 -12.66
CA ALA A 501 -10.42 -18.63 -12.91
C ALA A 501 -10.94 -17.91 -11.66
N LEU A 502 -10.82 -18.52 -10.48
CA LEU A 502 -11.25 -17.93 -9.21
C LEU A 502 -10.54 -16.61 -8.93
N TRP A 503 -9.20 -16.59 -8.86
CA TRP A 503 -8.50 -15.34 -8.55
C TRP A 503 -8.62 -14.31 -9.67
N GLY A 504 -8.65 -14.75 -10.94
CA GLY A 504 -8.84 -13.87 -12.08
C GLY A 504 -10.19 -13.13 -12.02
N ASN A 505 -11.26 -13.85 -11.68
CA ASN A 505 -12.60 -13.27 -11.49
C ASN A 505 -12.66 -12.30 -10.30
N LEU A 506 -11.94 -12.57 -9.21
CA LEU A 506 -11.84 -11.63 -8.08
C LEU A 506 -11.14 -10.32 -8.48
N LEU A 507 -10.09 -10.37 -9.31
CA LEU A 507 -9.44 -9.16 -9.85
C LEU A 507 -10.34 -8.38 -10.82
N VAL A 508 -11.12 -9.07 -11.66
CA VAL A 508 -12.14 -8.43 -12.51
C VAL A 508 -13.19 -7.73 -11.66
N ALA A 509 -13.67 -8.37 -10.59
CA ALA A 509 -14.64 -7.78 -9.67
C ALA A 509 -14.09 -6.49 -9.01
N PHE A 510 -12.81 -6.50 -8.59
CA PHE A 510 -12.14 -5.27 -8.13
C PHE A 510 -12.16 -4.18 -9.20
N ALA A 511 -11.77 -4.48 -10.43
CA ALA A 511 -11.71 -3.49 -11.51
C ALA A 511 -13.08 -2.85 -11.79
N VAL A 512 -14.15 -3.66 -11.82
CA VAL A 512 -15.53 -3.18 -12.00
C VAL A 512 -15.92 -2.26 -10.83
N LEU A 513 -15.70 -2.68 -9.59
CA LEU A 513 -16.05 -1.88 -8.41
C LEU A 513 -15.23 -0.59 -8.32
N ARG A 514 -13.96 -0.60 -8.73
CA ARG A 514 -13.10 0.57 -8.83
C ARG A 514 -13.61 1.56 -9.87
N CYS A 515 -14.02 1.08 -11.04
CA CYS A 515 -14.69 1.91 -12.05
C CYS A 515 -16.02 2.50 -11.52
N MET A 516 -16.79 1.73 -10.75
CA MET A 516 -17.99 2.25 -10.08
C MET A 516 -17.66 3.33 -9.05
N THR A 517 -16.57 3.17 -8.28
CA THR A 517 -16.07 4.21 -7.37
C THR A 517 -15.78 5.50 -8.13
N TYR A 518 -15.04 5.43 -9.24
CA TYR A 518 -14.78 6.62 -10.06
C TYR A 518 -16.07 7.23 -10.59
N PHE A 519 -17.03 6.42 -11.07
CA PHE A 519 -18.31 6.92 -11.56
C PHE A 519 -19.11 7.66 -10.48
N PHE A 520 -19.24 7.10 -9.27
CA PHE A 520 -19.96 7.75 -8.17
C PHE A 520 -19.25 9.01 -7.66
N VAL A 521 -17.92 8.98 -7.54
CA VAL A 521 -17.15 10.16 -7.13
C VAL A 521 -17.15 11.23 -8.24
N TRP A 522 -17.29 10.84 -9.51
CA TRP A 522 -17.44 11.78 -10.62
C TRP A 522 -18.80 12.47 -10.59
N LEU A 523 -19.87 11.75 -10.25
CA LEU A 523 -21.21 12.34 -10.03
C LEU A 523 -21.24 13.27 -8.81
N GLY A 524 -20.49 12.94 -7.76
CA GLY A 524 -20.42 13.71 -6.52
C GLY A 524 -18.98 13.91 -6.04
N PRO A 525 -18.22 14.86 -6.62
CA PRO A 525 -16.81 15.05 -6.28
C PRO A 525 -16.64 15.47 -4.81
N PRO A 526 -15.54 15.07 -4.16
CA PRO A 526 -15.32 15.34 -2.74
C PRO A 526 -15.27 16.85 -2.50
N ARG A 527 -16.06 17.32 -1.52
CA ARG A 527 -16.14 18.73 -1.13
C ARG A 527 -15.44 19.05 0.18
N SER A 528 -15.08 18.01 0.94
CA SER A 528 -14.51 18.13 2.28
C SER A 528 -13.10 17.56 2.32
N ILE A 529 -12.31 18.05 3.27
CA ILE A 529 -11.01 17.50 3.65
C ILE A 529 -11.14 16.13 4.35
N LEU A 530 -12.35 15.76 4.78
CA LEU A 530 -12.63 14.49 5.44
C LEU A 530 -12.78 13.35 4.41
N PRO A 531 -12.37 12.11 4.75
CA PRO A 531 -12.55 10.95 3.88
C PRO A 531 -14.01 10.70 3.52
N SER A 532 -14.32 10.54 2.24
CA SER A 532 -15.69 10.35 1.73
C SER A 532 -16.21 8.91 1.82
N ARG A 533 -15.32 7.92 2.01
CA ARG A 533 -15.63 6.49 2.24
C ARG A 533 -16.63 5.89 1.23
N PRO A 534 -16.30 5.86 -0.07
CA PRO A 534 -17.17 5.24 -1.07
C PRO A 534 -17.36 3.73 -0.79
N PRO A 535 -18.60 3.20 -0.74
CA PRO A 535 -18.85 1.81 -0.34
C PRO A 535 -18.29 0.78 -1.34
N THR A 536 -18.28 1.12 -2.63
CA THR A 536 -17.71 0.27 -3.70
C THR A 536 -16.20 0.05 -3.54
N GLU A 537 -15.48 1.00 -2.94
CA GLU A 537 -14.05 0.89 -2.67
C GLU A 537 -13.75 -0.12 -1.55
N ALA A 538 -14.60 -0.19 -0.51
CA ALA A 538 -14.44 -1.16 0.57
C ALA A 538 -14.60 -2.60 0.04
N ILE A 539 -15.59 -2.82 -0.84
CA ILE A 539 -15.81 -4.13 -1.45
C ILE A 539 -14.73 -4.42 -2.50
N GLY A 540 -14.33 -3.43 -3.30
CA GLY A 540 -13.26 -3.58 -4.29
C GLY A 540 -11.94 -3.98 -3.64
N SER A 541 -11.54 -3.27 -2.58
CA SER A 541 -10.32 -3.60 -1.83
C SER A 541 -10.34 -5.03 -1.25
N PHE A 542 -11.51 -5.51 -0.80
CA PHE A 542 -11.67 -6.90 -0.37
C PHE A 542 -11.42 -7.89 -1.50
N PHE A 543 -12.04 -7.69 -2.67
CA PHE A 543 -11.83 -8.56 -3.83
C PHE A 543 -10.39 -8.56 -4.33
N LEU A 544 -9.72 -7.40 -4.32
CA LEU A 544 -8.32 -7.28 -4.67
C LEU A 544 -7.40 -8.04 -3.70
N ALA A 545 -7.63 -7.90 -2.39
CA ALA A 545 -6.87 -8.61 -1.37
C ALA A 545 -7.12 -10.12 -1.47
N CYS A 546 -8.38 -10.54 -1.48
CA CYS A 546 -8.76 -11.96 -1.58
C CYS A 546 -8.23 -12.59 -2.88
N GLY A 547 -8.32 -11.89 -4.02
CA GLY A 547 -7.75 -12.33 -5.29
C GLY A 547 -6.24 -12.50 -5.23
N GLY A 548 -5.53 -11.54 -4.61
CA GLY A 548 -4.08 -11.66 -4.38
C GLY A 548 -3.71 -12.86 -3.51
N LEU A 549 -4.50 -13.17 -2.48
CA LEU A 549 -4.25 -14.33 -1.62
C LEU A 549 -4.54 -15.66 -2.32
N VAL A 550 -5.63 -15.76 -3.09
CA VAL A 550 -5.91 -16.96 -3.89
C VAL A 550 -4.84 -17.15 -4.97
N PHE A 551 -4.30 -16.07 -5.53
CA PHE A 551 -3.16 -16.15 -6.45
C PHE A 551 -1.89 -16.68 -5.75
N ILE A 552 -1.65 -16.35 -4.48
CA ILE A 552 -0.58 -17.00 -3.70
C ILE A 552 -0.86 -18.51 -3.53
N PHE A 553 -2.11 -18.91 -3.34
CA PHE A 553 -2.50 -20.32 -3.19
C PHE A 553 -2.46 -21.12 -4.51
N SER A 554 -2.49 -20.46 -5.67
CA SER A 554 -2.52 -21.12 -6.97
C SER A 554 -1.15 -21.57 -7.48
N THR A 555 -0.16 -21.75 -6.61
CA THR A 555 1.13 -22.32 -7.01
C THR A 555 0.94 -23.78 -7.44
N GLU A 556 1.77 -24.21 -8.39
CA GLU A 556 1.77 -25.57 -8.89
C GLU A 556 2.05 -26.60 -7.77
N GLU A 557 2.99 -26.32 -6.87
CA GLU A 557 3.28 -27.23 -5.75
C GLU A 557 2.13 -27.34 -4.75
N VAL A 558 1.40 -26.25 -4.47
CA VAL A 558 0.20 -26.30 -3.61
C VAL A 558 -0.90 -27.09 -4.29
N THR A 559 -1.03 -26.96 -5.62
CA THR A 559 -1.96 -27.76 -6.44
C THR A 559 -1.62 -29.24 -6.35
N LEU A 560 -0.38 -29.62 -6.60
CA LEU A 560 0.09 -31.01 -6.52
C LEU A 560 -0.10 -31.57 -5.10
N ALA A 561 0.24 -30.80 -4.06
CA ALA A 561 0.06 -31.21 -2.67
C ALA A 561 -1.42 -31.38 -2.28
N ALA A 562 -2.32 -30.54 -2.81
CA ALA A 562 -3.75 -30.66 -2.60
C ALA A 562 -4.32 -31.92 -3.26
N MET A 563 -3.94 -32.18 -4.52
CA MET A 563 -4.37 -33.37 -5.27
C MET A 563 -3.85 -34.66 -4.64
N ARG A 564 -2.57 -34.72 -4.23
CA ARG A 564 -1.99 -35.88 -3.51
C ARG A 564 -2.73 -36.23 -2.23
N ARG A 565 -3.31 -35.23 -1.57
CA ARG A 565 -4.05 -35.38 -0.31
C ARG A 565 -5.57 -35.54 -0.53
N GLY A 566 -6.05 -35.52 -1.77
CA GLY A 566 -7.48 -35.54 -2.10
C GLY A 566 -8.26 -34.35 -1.53
N ARG A 567 -7.62 -33.17 -1.50
CA ARG A 567 -8.18 -31.92 -0.95
C ARG A 567 -8.13 -30.77 -1.97
N ASP A 568 -8.33 -31.09 -3.23
CA ASP A 568 -8.37 -30.20 -4.40
C ASP A 568 -9.74 -29.51 -4.58
N ASP A 569 -10.44 -29.21 -3.49
CA ASP A 569 -11.70 -28.47 -3.53
C ASP A 569 -11.48 -26.95 -3.56
N VAL A 570 -11.86 -26.31 -4.67
CA VAL A 570 -11.74 -24.85 -4.87
C VAL A 570 -12.53 -24.06 -3.82
N MET A 571 -13.67 -24.59 -3.36
CA MET A 571 -14.49 -23.93 -2.33
C MET A 571 -13.74 -23.86 -0.99
N MET A 572 -12.96 -24.89 -0.65
CA MET A 572 -12.11 -24.89 0.54
C MET A 572 -11.09 -23.74 0.47
N PHE A 573 -10.37 -23.60 -0.65
CA PHE A 573 -9.38 -22.54 -0.83
C PHE A 573 -10.01 -21.14 -0.80
N LEU A 574 -11.18 -20.97 -1.43
CA LEU A 574 -11.93 -19.72 -1.38
C LEU A 574 -12.32 -19.33 0.05
N ASN A 575 -12.90 -20.27 0.81
CA ASN A 575 -13.34 -20.00 2.19
C ASN A 575 -12.17 -19.65 3.11
N VAL A 576 -11.04 -20.34 2.97
CA VAL A 576 -9.81 -20.02 3.70
C VAL A 576 -9.30 -18.62 3.33
N ALA A 577 -9.25 -18.31 2.03
CA ALA A 577 -8.81 -16.99 1.56
C ALA A 577 -9.71 -15.86 2.08
N VAL A 578 -11.04 -16.05 2.02
CA VAL A 578 -12.03 -15.10 2.54
C VAL A 578 -11.86 -14.91 4.04
N ALA A 579 -11.70 -15.99 4.81
CA ALA A 579 -11.52 -15.92 6.26
C ALA A 579 -10.25 -15.13 6.65
N ILE A 580 -9.12 -15.43 5.99
CA ILE A 580 -7.85 -14.72 6.21
C ILE A 580 -7.97 -13.25 5.80
N THR A 581 -8.63 -12.96 4.68
CA THR A 581 -8.87 -11.58 4.21
C THR A 581 -9.72 -10.80 5.22
N CYS A 582 -10.82 -11.37 5.71
CA CYS A 582 -11.67 -10.77 6.73
C CYS A 582 -10.87 -10.48 8.01
N LEU A 583 -10.07 -11.43 8.49
CA LEU A 583 -9.21 -11.25 9.65
C LEU A 583 -8.20 -10.11 9.45
N ALA A 584 -7.56 -10.05 8.28
CA ALA A 584 -6.62 -8.97 7.94
C ALA A 584 -7.31 -7.60 7.85
N PHE A 585 -8.57 -7.55 7.39
CA PHE A 585 -9.37 -6.32 7.34
C PHE A 585 -9.77 -5.86 8.75
N CYS A 586 -10.22 -6.78 9.60
CA CYS A 586 -10.48 -6.49 11.02
C CYS A 586 -9.22 -5.95 11.70
N TRP A 587 -8.06 -6.58 11.47
CA TRP A 587 -6.79 -6.09 12.00
C TRP A 587 -6.44 -4.69 11.48
N THR A 588 -6.56 -4.45 10.18
CA THR A 588 -6.32 -3.14 9.57
C THR A 588 -7.23 -2.05 10.16
N LEU A 589 -8.51 -2.38 10.38
CA LEU A 589 -9.47 -1.50 11.04
C LEU A 589 -9.05 -1.20 12.48
N LEU A 590 -8.59 -2.19 13.25
CA LEU A 590 -8.10 -1.99 14.61
C LEU A 590 -6.88 -1.06 14.64
N VAL A 591 -5.90 -1.26 13.76
CA VAL A 591 -4.67 -0.45 13.72
C VAL A 591 -4.97 1.00 13.32
N VAL A 592 -5.71 1.20 12.22
CA VAL A 592 -6.06 2.55 11.74
C VAL A 592 -7.04 3.23 12.70
N GLY A 593 -8.01 2.48 13.24
CA GLY A 593 -8.97 2.95 14.24
C GLY A 593 -8.28 3.36 15.54
N PHE A 594 -7.31 2.58 16.03
CA PHE A 594 -6.51 2.93 17.20
C PHE A 594 -5.71 4.22 16.98
N LYS A 595 -5.11 4.41 15.79
CA LYS A 595 -4.46 5.68 15.42
C LYS A 595 -5.45 6.86 15.46
N GLY A 596 -6.63 6.70 14.87
CA GLY A 596 -7.67 7.73 14.86
C GLY A 596 -8.17 8.08 16.26
N TRP A 597 -8.41 7.07 17.10
CA TRP A 597 -8.83 7.22 18.49
C TRP A 597 -7.82 8.00 19.33
N MET A 598 -6.52 7.69 19.19
CA MET A 598 -5.47 8.44 19.87
C MET A 598 -5.41 9.90 19.43
N LYS A 599 -5.54 10.17 18.13
CA LYS A 599 -5.55 11.55 17.60
C LYS A 599 -6.77 12.33 18.11
N SER A 600 -7.95 11.69 18.18
CA SER A 600 -9.17 12.30 18.71
C SER A 600 -9.08 12.71 20.19
N ARG A 601 -8.21 12.08 20.99
CA ARG A 601 -8.00 12.47 22.39
C ARG A 601 -7.04 13.64 22.58
N ARG A 602 -6.23 13.97 21.57
CA ARG A 602 -5.25 15.07 21.62
C ARG A 602 -5.84 16.39 21.10
N HIS A 603 -6.75 16.34 20.13
CA HIS A 603 -7.44 17.52 19.63
C HIS A 603 -8.81 17.67 20.32
N ASN A 604 -9.18 18.90 20.69
CA ASN A 604 -10.54 19.20 21.16
C ASN A 604 -11.56 18.75 20.10
N GLY A 605 -12.69 18.20 20.55
CA GLY A 605 -13.69 17.55 19.68
C GLY A 605 -14.03 18.43 18.47
N VAL A 606 -13.74 17.93 17.27
CA VAL A 606 -14.09 18.62 16.03
C VAL A 606 -15.60 18.58 15.89
N THR A 607 -16.27 19.69 16.18
CA THR A 607 -17.70 19.86 15.87
C THR A 607 -17.88 19.94 14.37
N TYR A 608 -18.39 18.86 13.77
CA TYR A 608 -18.76 18.84 12.36
C TYR A 608 -20.07 19.59 12.16
N ARG A 609 -20.12 20.51 11.19
CA ARG A 609 -21.41 20.96 10.65
C ARG A 609 -21.94 19.86 9.75
N THR A 610 -23.09 19.29 10.09
CA THR A 610 -23.83 18.41 9.19
C THR A 610 -24.13 19.19 7.92
N ALA A 611 -23.78 18.65 6.76
CA ALA A 611 -24.15 19.25 5.49
C ALA A 611 -25.69 19.23 5.39
N ALA A 612 -26.28 20.41 5.18
CA ALA A 612 -27.72 20.59 4.98
C ALA A 612 -28.18 20.00 3.64
#